data_AF-A0A952ETL3-F1
#
_entry.id   AF-A0A952ETL3-F1
#
_cell.length_a   1.000
_cell.length_b   1.000
_cell.length_c   1.000
_cell.angle_alpha   90.00
_cell.angle_beta   90.00
_cell.angle_gamma   90.00
#
_symmetry.space_group_name_H-M   'P 1'
#
loop_
_entity.id
_entity.type
_entity.pdbx_description
1 polymer ?
#
loop_
_entity_poly.entity_id
_entity_poly.type
_entity_poly.pdbx_seq_one_letter_code
_entity_poly.pdbx_strand_id
1 'polypeptide(L)'
;MARVFAFLACPANHVRLDTSGMIRSAADASPIRAMGDVFLMNMHNEIMGEHQVENHVVVYEREHAIGWAPAEPGQPPARHTFVWELAADGDQRTRVSQTYDWSAFTHLDM
;
A
#
# COMPACT_ATOMS: atom_id res chain seq x y z
N MET A 1 16.94 -7.70 4.46
CA MET A 1 15.91 -6.97 3.68
C MET A 1 15.44 -5.68 4.36
N ALA A 2 15.82 -5.43 5.61
CA ALA A 2 15.51 -4.22 6.40
C ALA A 2 15.37 -2.90 5.63
N ARG A 3 16.30 -2.53 4.75
CA ARG A 3 16.22 -1.28 3.98
C ARG A 3 15.05 -1.23 3.02
N VAL A 4 14.78 -2.32 2.31
CA VAL A 4 13.65 -2.42 1.37
C VAL A 4 12.33 -2.41 2.14
N PHE A 5 12.27 -3.19 3.23
CA PHE A 5 11.08 -3.20 4.08
C PHE A 5 10.79 -1.82 4.68
N ALA A 6 11.80 -1.13 5.24
CA ALA A 6 11.64 0.21 5.78
C ALA A 6 11.22 1.24 4.71
N PHE A 7 11.67 1.05 3.46
CA PHE A 7 11.23 1.87 2.34
C PHE A 7 9.73 1.69 2.08
N LEU A 8 9.27 0.44 1.99
CA LEU A 8 7.86 0.09 1.78
C LEU A 8 6.97 0.49 2.98
N ALA A 9 7.48 0.37 4.20
CA ALA A 9 6.75 0.73 5.42
C ALA A 9 6.63 2.24 5.64
N CYS A 10 7.23 3.08 4.81
CA CYS A 10 7.14 4.54 4.91
C CYS A 10 6.19 5.08 3.81
N PRO A 11 4.96 5.50 4.16
CA PRO A 11 3.98 6.00 3.19
C PRO A 11 4.49 7.15 2.31
N ALA A 12 5.36 8.01 2.85
CA ALA A 12 5.97 9.10 2.09
C ALA A 12 6.80 8.62 0.88
N ASN A 13 7.27 7.36 0.87
CA ASN A 13 7.95 6.77 -0.27
C ASN A 13 7.01 6.25 -1.36
N HIS A 14 5.72 6.07 -1.08
CA HIS A 14 4.80 5.37 -1.99
C HIS A 14 4.56 6.13 -3.29
N VAL A 15 4.68 7.46 -3.29
CA VAL A 15 4.71 8.29 -4.52
C VAL A 15 5.79 7.81 -5.50
N ARG A 16 6.92 7.28 -4.99
CA ARG A 16 8.02 6.79 -5.83
C ARG A 16 7.77 5.38 -6.38
N LEU A 17 6.81 4.66 -5.82
CA LEU A 17 6.37 3.34 -6.29
C LEU A 17 5.23 3.46 -7.29
N ASP A 18 4.58 4.61 -7.35
CA ASP A 18 3.39 4.83 -8.16
C ASP A 18 3.72 4.84 -9.66
N THR A 19 3.15 3.89 -10.37
CA THR A 19 3.20 3.83 -11.84
C THR A 19 1.96 4.45 -12.49
N SER A 20 0.92 4.76 -11.71
CA SER A 20 -0.33 5.34 -12.21
C SER A 20 -0.27 6.86 -12.34
N GLY A 21 0.60 7.52 -11.58
CA GLY A 21 0.67 8.97 -11.47
C GLY A 21 -0.47 9.59 -10.64
N MET A 22 -1.25 8.77 -9.93
CA MET A 22 -2.37 9.21 -9.10
C MET A 22 -1.93 9.60 -7.68
N ILE A 23 -0.85 9.03 -7.14
CA ILE A 23 -0.41 9.32 -5.77
C ILE A 23 0.31 10.68 -5.75
N ARG A 24 -0.13 11.58 -4.87
CA ARG A 24 0.46 12.92 -4.70
C ARG A 24 1.39 13.01 -3.52
N SER A 25 0.97 12.53 -2.36
CA SER A 25 1.76 12.53 -1.13
C SER A 25 1.10 11.64 -0.07
N ALA A 26 1.85 11.27 0.95
CA ALA A 26 1.23 10.79 2.18
C ALA A 26 0.62 11.97 2.94
N ALA A 27 -0.57 11.79 3.51
CA ALA A 27 -1.19 12.82 4.35
C ALA A 27 -0.47 12.97 5.69
N ASP A 28 0.14 11.89 6.18
CA ASP A 28 1.07 11.88 7.29
C ASP A 28 2.32 11.05 6.96
N ALA A 29 3.44 11.33 7.64
CA ALA A 29 4.72 10.67 7.38
C ALA A 29 5.02 9.51 8.36
N SER A 30 4.01 9.02 9.09
CA SER A 30 4.21 7.98 10.09
C SER A 30 4.48 6.65 9.40
N PRO A 31 5.56 5.93 9.77
CA PRO A 31 5.78 4.60 9.23
C PRO A 31 4.70 3.62 9.71
N ILE A 32 4.38 2.65 8.85
CA ILE A 32 3.58 1.47 9.17
C ILE A 32 4.35 0.61 10.18
N ARG A 33 3.70 0.21 11.28
CA ARG A 33 4.30 -0.47 12.42
C ARG A 33 3.67 -1.83 12.72
N ALA A 34 2.42 -2.05 12.34
CA ALA A 34 1.71 -3.29 12.63
C ALA A 34 0.57 -3.58 11.65
N MET A 35 0.06 -4.81 11.70
CA MET A 35 -1.22 -5.17 11.10
C MET A 35 -2.34 -4.37 11.77
N GLY A 36 -3.31 -3.90 10.97
CA GLY A 36 -4.40 -3.05 11.42
C GLY A 36 -4.09 -1.56 11.46
N ASP A 37 -2.83 -1.15 11.23
CA ASP A 37 -2.52 0.27 11.00
C ASP A 37 -3.27 0.77 9.76
N VAL A 38 -3.61 2.05 9.78
CA VAL A 38 -4.21 2.75 8.62
C VAL A 38 -3.32 3.93 8.30
N PHE A 39 -2.98 4.09 7.02
CA PHE A 39 -2.28 5.27 6.53
C PHE A 39 -3.05 5.90 5.38
N LEU A 40 -2.97 7.24 5.28
CA LEU A 40 -3.76 8.02 4.35
C LEU A 40 -2.87 8.60 3.25
N MET A 41 -3.30 8.44 1.99
CA MET A 41 -2.60 8.97 0.83
C MET A 41 -3.47 10.04 0.16
N ASN A 42 -2.86 11.19 -0.16
CA ASN A 42 -3.46 12.19 -1.04
C ASN A 42 -3.30 11.74 -2.49
N MET A 43 -4.39 11.77 -3.23
CA MET A 43 -4.52 11.21 -4.57
C MET A 43 -5.15 12.24 -5.51
N HIS A 44 -4.87 12.09 -6.80
CA HIS A 44 -5.54 12.84 -7.85
C HIS A 44 -5.77 11.95 -9.07
N ASN A 45 -6.97 11.97 -9.61
CA ASN A 45 -7.24 11.45 -10.96
C ASN A 45 -8.27 12.33 -11.67
N GLU A 46 -8.38 12.17 -12.99
CA GLU A 46 -9.24 13.02 -13.83
C GLU A 46 -10.74 12.89 -13.52
N ILE A 47 -11.16 11.79 -12.87
CA ILE A 47 -12.57 11.47 -12.60
C ILE A 47 -13.02 12.08 -11.26
N MET A 48 -12.22 11.90 -10.21
CA MET A 48 -12.55 12.32 -8.84
C MET A 48 -11.89 13.64 -8.42
N GLY A 49 -10.89 14.12 -9.16
CA GLY A 49 -10.06 15.24 -8.73
C GLY A 49 -9.18 14.89 -7.53
N GLU A 50 -8.87 15.90 -6.71
CA GLU A 50 -8.14 15.70 -5.45
C GLU A 50 -9.02 14.93 -4.45
N HIS A 51 -8.51 13.83 -3.92
CA HIS A 51 -9.19 13.00 -2.93
C HIS A 51 -8.16 12.30 -2.03
N GLN A 52 -8.66 11.59 -1.01
CA GLN A 52 -7.82 10.79 -0.12
C GLN A 52 -8.27 9.34 -0.15
N VAL A 53 -7.30 8.44 0.05
CA VAL A 53 -7.53 7.00 0.15
C VAL A 53 -6.91 6.50 1.44
N GLU A 54 -7.71 5.85 2.27
CA GLU A 54 -7.24 5.09 3.43
C GLU A 54 -6.67 3.76 2.95
N ASN A 55 -5.54 3.35 3.51
CA ASN A 55 -4.92 2.07 3.23
C ASN A 55 -4.81 1.29 4.53
N HIS A 56 -5.63 0.25 4.65
CA HIS A 56 -5.75 -0.59 5.85
C HIS A 56 -4.74 -1.73 5.77
N VAL A 57 -3.79 -1.81 6.69
CA VAL A 57 -2.70 -2.78 6.65
C VAL A 57 -3.22 -4.16 7.02
N VAL A 58 -3.21 -5.08 6.05
CA VAL A 58 -3.71 -6.46 6.18
C VAL A 58 -2.60 -7.49 6.31
N VAL A 59 -1.36 -7.13 5.94
CA VAL A 59 -0.17 -7.97 6.10
C VAL A 59 0.93 -7.12 6.70
N TYR A 60 1.54 -7.61 7.79
CA TYR A 60 2.73 -7.02 8.37
C TYR A 60 3.62 -8.09 9.00
N GLU A 61 4.61 -8.53 8.24
CA GLU A 61 5.66 -9.46 8.67
C GLU A 61 6.99 -8.77 8.49
N ARG A 62 7.56 -8.28 9.59
CA ARG A 62 8.78 -7.48 9.57
C ARG A 62 9.87 -8.16 8.73
N GLU A 63 10.39 -7.41 7.75
CA GLU A 63 11.41 -7.84 6.77
C GLU A 63 11.01 -8.93 5.77
N HIS A 64 9.77 -9.41 5.79
CA HIS A 64 9.30 -10.51 4.93
C HIS A 64 8.12 -10.09 4.05
N ALA A 65 7.08 -9.48 4.61
CA ALA A 65 5.90 -9.08 3.84
C ALA A 65 5.19 -7.87 4.43
N ILE A 66 4.62 -7.03 3.57
CA ILE A 66 3.76 -5.92 3.96
C ILE A 66 2.68 -5.71 2.91
N GLY A 67 1.45 -5.40 3.33
CA GLY A 67 0.37 -5.22 2.39
C GLY A 67 -0.84 -4.54 2.99
N TRP A 68 -1.66 -3.94 2.13
CA TRP A 68 -2.79 -3.12 2.51
C TRP A 68 -3.96 -3.21 1.54
N ALA A 69 -5.14 -2.92 2.07
CA ALA A 69 -6.42 -2.85 1.35
C ALA A 69 -6.89 -1.38 1.29
N PRO A 70 -7.07 -0.81 0.10
CA PRO A 70 -7.59 0.56 -0.05
C PRO A 70 -9.06 0.70 0.35
N ALA A 71 -9.42 1.88 0.85
CA ALA A 71 -10.77 2.27 1.21
C ALA A 71 -10.99 3.77 0.93
N GLU A 72 -12.24 4.16 0.68
CA GLU A 72 -12.63 5.55 0.90
C GLU A 72 -12.52 5.89 2.39
N PRO A 73 -12.18 7.14 2.77
CA PRO A 73 -12.04 7.51 4.17
C PRO A 73 -13.28 7.19 5.01
N GLY A 74 -13.07 6.45 6.10
CA GLY A 74 -14.14 5.99 7.00
C GLY A 74 -15.03 4.86 6.46
N GLN A 75 -14.75 4.30 5.28
CA GLN A 75 -15.50 3.18 4.71
C GLN A 75 -14.75 1.84 4.88
N PRO A 76 -15.44 0.70 4.80
CA PRO A 76 -14.78 -0.61 4.72
C PRO A 76 -13.89 -0.72 3.46
N PRO A 77 -12.78 -1.49 3.52
CA PRO A 77 -11.92 -1.70 2.36
C PRO A 77 -12.64 -2.31 1.15
N ALA A 78 -12.23 -1.88 -0.04
CA ALA A 78 -12.82 -2.26 -1.33
C ALA A 78 -12.50 -3.69 -1.78
N ARG A 79 -12.09 -4.58 -0.86
CA ARG A 79 -11.84 -6.02 -1.10
C ARG A 79 -10.83 -6.34 -2.22
N HIS A 80 -9.91 -5.42 -2.50
CA HIS A 80 -8.69 -5.69 -3.24
C HIS A 80 -7.48 -5.31 -2.38
N THR A 81 -6.34 -5.95 -2.63
CA THR A 81 -5.14 -5.77 -1.80
C THR A 81 -3.89 -5.64 -2.62
N PHE A 82 -2.96 -4.82 -2.13
CA PHE A 82 -1.58 -4.83 -2.59
C PHE A 82 -0.71 -5.48 -1.52
N VAL A 83 0.05 -6.52 -1.88
CA VAL A 83 0.96 -7.21 -0.98
C VAL A 83 2.35 -7.26 -1.61
N TRP A 84 3.36 -6.88 -0.84
CA TRP A 84 4.77 -6.99 -1.20
C TRP A 84 5.43 -8.08 -0.37
N GLU A 85 6.09 -9.01 -1.05
CA GLU A 85 6.86 -10.08 -0.42
C GLU A 85 8.35 -9.88 -0.74
N LEU A 86 9.19 -10.10 0.28
CA LEU A 86 10.62 -9.87 0.26
C LEU A 86 11.35 -11.20 0.52
N ALA A 87 12.18 -11.59 -0.43
CA ALA A 87 13.06 -12.76 -0.29
C ALA A 87 14.52 -12.36 -0.49
N ALA A 88 15.43 -13.03 0.21
CA ALA A 88 16.86 -12.91 -0.05
C ALA A 88 17.21 -13.45 -1.45
N ASP A 89 18.11 -12.78 -2.17
CA ASP A 89 18.53 -13.19 -3.52
C ASP A 89 20.06 -13.10 -3.72
N GLY A 90 20.78 -13.77 -2.81
CA GLY A 90 22.24 -13.68 -2.68
C GLY A 90 22.70 -12.42 -1.96
N ASP A 91 24.01 -12.14 -2.05
CA ASP A 91 24.63 -11.10 -1.25
C ASP A 91 24.08 -9.71 -1.56
N GLN A 92 23.55 -9.06 -0.52
CA GLN A 92 23.03 -7.69 -0.54
C GLN A 92 21.91 -7.42 -1.56
N ARG A 93 21.24 -8.47 -2.08
CA ARG A 93 20.09 -8.33 -2.97
C ARG A 93 18.81 -8.81 -2.30
N THR A 94 17.70 -8.22 -2.71
CA THR A 94 16.36 -8.57 -2.25
C THR A 94 15.48 -8.70 -3.47
N ARG A 95 14.87 -9.88 -3.64
CA ARG A 95 13.78 -10.06 -4.59
C ARG A 95 12.53 -9.49 -3.96
N VAL A 96 11.84 -8.65 -4.73
CA VAL A 96 10.58 -8.02 -4.33
C VAL A 96 9.51 -8.48 -5.30
N SER A 97 8.47 -9.12 -4.78
CA SER A 97 7.27 -9.46 -5.53
C SER A 97 6.14 -8.55 -5.07
N GLN A 98 5.35 -8.03 -6.00
CA GLN A 98 4.09 -7.34 -5.68
C GLN A 98 2.94 -8.14 -6.27
N THR A 99 1.96 -8.47 -5.41
CA THR A 99 0.69 -9.06 -5.81
C THR A 99 -0.39 -8.01 -5.65
N TYR A 100 -1.10 -7.72 -6.74
CA TYR A 100 -2.34 -6.95 -6.71
C TYR A 100 -3.52 -7.92 -6.88
N ASP A 101 -4.21 -8.21 -5.78
CA ASP A 101 -5.27 -9.22 -5.74
C ASP A 101 -6.67 -8.57 -5.70
N TRP A 102 -7.52 -8.98 -6.63
CA TRP A 102 -8.94 -8.61 -6.75
C TRP A 102 -9.88 -9.80 -6.58
N SER A 103 -9.37 -10.97 -6.19
CA SER A 103 -10.15 -12.21 -6.09
C SER A 103 -11.36 -12.09 -5.16
N ALA A 104 -11.29 -11.23 -4.15
CA ALA A 104 -12.37 -10.93 -3.22
C ALA A 104 -13.23 -9.71 -3.61
N PHE A 105 -12.90 -9.02 -4.70
CA PHE A 105 -13.64 -7.86 -5.17
C PHE A 105 -15.04 -8.28 -5.65
N THR A 106 -16.04 -7.54 -5.20
CA THR A 106 -17.41 -7.70 -5.65
C THR A 106 -17.87 -6.37 -6.22
N HIS A 107 -18.26 -6.34 -7.50
CA HIS A 107 -18.97 -5.19 -8.04
C HIS A 107 -20.29 -5.07 -7.30
N LEU A 108 -20.51 -3.93 -6.66
CA LEU A 108 -21.83 -3.58 -6.17
C LEU A 108 -22.58 -2.96 -7.35
N ASP A 109 -23.66 -3.61 -7.79
CA ASP A 109 -24.59 -2.98 -8.73
C ASP A 109 -25.12 -1.70 -8.04
N MET A 110 -24.84 -0.54 -8.63
CA MET A 110 -25.36 0.76 -8.20
C MET A 110 -26.70 1.05 -8.87
#